data_AF-A0A661PWV0-F1
#
_entry.id   AF-A0A661PWV0-F1
#
_cell.length_a   1.000
_cell.length_b   1.000
_cell.length_c   1.000
_cell.angle_alpha   90.00
_cell.angle_beta   90.00
_cell.angle_gamma   90.00
#
_symmetry.space_group_name_H-M   'P 1'
#
loop_
_entity.id
_entity.type
_entity.pdbx_description
1 polymer ?
#
loop_
_entity_poly.entity_id
_entity_poly.type
_entity_poly.pdbx_seq_one_letter_code
_entity_poly.pdbx_strand_id
1 'polypeptide(L)'
;RDGDNPLKFPGFKFSRTTEESMRLNQITKGAIIIAASGMCNAGRIKHHLHYNLWRPEAHIALVGYQAEGTTGRLIVDGADRVKIFGEYVAVKAHCHTISGFSAHADQKGLLNWTGHFNRPPANTVVVHGEPEAAETFSRKLIQRGWHTSVPKIGDVIDVTPELDIAFSTEKAVEKLEFETEIQHSWNDLDEIVDRLDAMEDIMDLRTRETLAPRLREINRRLDEVKSYLTGREVQSQTK
;
A
#
# COMPACT_ATOMS: atom_id res chain seq x y z
N ARG A 1 -11.56 -28.29 30.72
CA ARG A 1 -12.21 -27.05 30.24
C ARG A 1 -12.97 -27.45 29.00
N ASP A 2 -14.30 -27.51 29.07
CA ASP A 2 -15.13 -27.76 27.90
C ASP A 2 -14.82 -26.68 26.87
N GLY A 3 -14.26 -27.11 25.73
CA GLY A 3 -13.67 -26.26 24.71
C GLY A 3 -14.72 -25.58 23.85
N ASP A 4 -15.44 -24.63 24.44
CA ASP A 4 -16.34 -23.76 23.69
C ASP A 4 -15.57 -23.01 22.59
N ASN A 5 -16.04 -23.15 21.36
CA ASN A 5 -15.43 -22.48 20.22
C ASN A 5 -15.79 -20.98 20.26
N PRO A 6 -14.82 -20.06 20.46
CA PRO A 6 -15.10 -18.62 20.58
C PRO A 6 -15.68 -18.02 19.29
N LEU A 7 -15.59 -18.74 18.17
CA LEU A 7 -16.15 -18.34 16.87
C LEU A 7 -17.56 -18.92 16.62
N LYS A 8 -18.16 -19.61 17.60
CA LYS A 8 -19.49 -20.21 17.50
C LYS A 8 -20.43 -19.59 18.53
N PHE A 9 -21.02 -18.45 18.19
CA PHE A 9 -22.02 -17.78 19.02
C PHE A 9 -23.29 -17.43 18.21
N PRO A 10 -24.46 -17.29 18.86
CA PRO A 10 -25.70 -16.92 18.19
C PRO A 10 -25.57 -15.61 17.40
N GLY A 11 -26.01 -15.62 16.15
CA GLY A 11 -25.94 -14.46 15.25
C GLY A 11 -24.69 -14.39 14.37
N PHE A 12 -23.64 -15.15 14.69
CA PHE A 12 -22.46 -15.23 13.81
C PHE A 12 -22.73 -16.12 12.59
N LYS A 13 -22.50 -15.60 11.39
CA LYS A 13 -22.67 -16.33 10.13
C LYS A 13 -21.50 -16.06 9.20
N PHE A 14 -20.88 -17.14 8.69
CA PHE A 14 -19.90 -17.04 7.62
C PHE A 14 -20.62 -16.82 6.27
N SER A 15 -20.21 -15.79 5.53
CA SER A 15 -20.59 -15.60 4.12
C SER A 15 -19.48 -16.16 3.24
N ARG A 16 -19.68 -17.36 2.68
CA ARG A 16 -18.68 -18.07 1.89
C ARG A 16 -18.81 -17.79 0.41
N THR A 17 -20.03 -17.65 -0.12
CA THR A 17 -20.25 -17.40 -1.55
C THR A 17 -20.34 -15.91 -1.88
N THR A 18 -20.20 -15.59 -3.17
CA THR A 18 -20.37 -14.22 -3.68
C THR A 18 -21.80 -13.75 -3.50
N GLU A 19 -22.78 -14.61 -3.80
CA GLU A 19 -24.21 -14.32 -3.69
C GLU A 19 -24.64 -14.09 -2.24
N GLU A 20 -24.06 -14.83 -1.28
CA GLU A 20 -24.22 -14.56 0.15
C GLU A 20 -23.70 -13.16 0.50
N SER A 21 -22.50 -12.80 0.03
CA SER A 21 -21.88 -11.50 0.30
C SER A 21 -22.69 -10.35 -0.31
N MET A 22 -23.20 -10.53 -1.54
CA MET A 22 -24.02 -9.54 -2.22
C MET A 22 -25.35 -9.29 -1.50
N ARG A 23 -25.99 -10.35 -0.98
CA ARG A 23 -27.24 -10.22 -0.20
C ARG A 23 -27.05 -9.36 1.06
N LEU A 24 -25.87 -9.36 1.66
CA LEU A 24 -25.59 -8.51 2.83
C LEU A 24 -25.67 -7.01 2.50
N ASN A 25 -25.42 -6.59 1.26
CA ASN A 25 -25.52 -5.18 0.85
C ASN A 25 -26.96 -4.65 0.85
N GLN A 26 -27.96 -5.54 0.87
CA GLN A 26 -29.38 -5.17 0.92
C GLN A 26 -29.86 -4.91 2.36
N ILE A 27 -29.04 -5.21 3.37
CA ILE A 27 -29.39 -5.02 4.77
C ILE A 27 -29.31 -3.54 5.12
N THR A 28 -30.45 -2.97 5.55
CA THR A 28 -30.55 -1.55 5.85
C THR A 28 -30.33 -1.21 7.33
N LYS A 29 -30.55 -2.16 8.25
CA LYS A 29 -30.36 -1.97 9.70
C LYS A 29 -30.06 -3.28 10.44
N GLY A 30 -29.37 -3.19 11.58
CA GLY A 30 -29.23 -4.28 12.55
C GLY A 30 -28.24 -5.39 12.19
N ALA A 31 -27.20 -5.09 11.39
CA ALA A 31 -26.16 -6.06 11.06
C ALA A 31 -24.75 -5.49 11.25
N ILE A 32 -23.82 -6.37 11.59
CA ILE A 32 -22.37 -6.11 11.59
C ILE A 32 -21.78 -6.96 10.48
N ILE A 33 -21.12 -6.30 9.51
CA ILE A 33 -20.44 -6.97 8.40
C ILE A 33 -18.95 -6.84 8.63
N ILE A 34 -18.26 -7.98 8.70
CA ILE A 34 -16.80 -8.05 8.81
C ILE A 34 -16.27 -8.63 7.50
N ALA A 35 -15.48 -7.85 6.77
CA ALA A 35 -14.97 -8.24 5.46
C ALA A 35 -13.51 -7.81 5.25
N ALA A 36 -12.78 -8.63 4.50
CA ALA A 36 -11.42 -8.35 4.04
C ALA A 36 -11.42 -7.60 2.68
N SER A 37 -10.36 -6.86 2.33
CA SER A 37 -9.09 -6.68 3.06
C SER A 37 -9.10 -5.55 4.09
N GLY A 38 -8.26 -5.65 5.12
CA GLY A 38 -8.24 -4.72 6.26
C GLY A 38 -7.82 -3.28 5.93
N MET A 39 -7.23 -3.03 4.75
CA MET A 39 -6.90 -1.69 4.24
C MET A 39 -7.81 -1.20 3.12
N CYS A 40 -8.90 -1.92 2.84
CA CYS A 40 -9.92 -1.55 1.87
C CYS A 40 -9.48 -1.48 0.39
N ASN A 41 -8.27 -1.91 0.05
CA ASN A 41 -7.76 -1.85 -1.34
C ASN A 41 -8.29 -2.95 -2.25
N ALA A 42 -8.77 -4.07 -1.70
CA ALA A 42 -9.16 -5.24 -2.48
C ALA A 42 -10.19 -6.11 -1.76
N GLY A 43 -10.84 -7.00 -2.51
CA GLY A 43 -11.77 -7.99 -1.98
C GLY A 43 -13.18 -7.44 -1.72
N ARG A 44 -13.95 -8.22 -0.95
CA ARG A 44 -15.39 -7.99 -0.73
C ARG A 44 -15.69 -6.68 0.01
N ILE A 45 -14.74 -6.18 0.80
CA ILE A 45 -14.87 -4.89 1.49
C ILE A 45 -15.14 -3.74 0.52
N LYS A 46 -14.56 -3.75 -0.70
CA LYS A 46 -14.81 -2.68 -1.69
C LYS A 46 -16.28 -2.63 -2.10
N HIS A 47 -16.94 -3.78 -2.22
CA HIS A 47 -18.37 -3.83 -2.50
C HIS A 47 -19.15 -3.28 -1.30
N HIS A 48 -18.86 -3.75 -0.08
CA HIS A 48 -19.56 -3.26 1.11
C HIS A 48 -19.38 -1.75 1.30
N LEU A 49 -18.20 -1.19 1.03
CA LEU A 49 -17.97 0.25 1.02
C LEU A 49 -18.76 0.95 -0.08
N HIS A 50 -18.72 0.45 -1.33
CA HIS A 50 -19.48 1.05 -2.43
C HIS A 50 -20.99 1.16 -2.12
N TYR A 51 -21.58 0.14 -1.47
CA TYR A 51 -23.00 0.15 -1.10
C TYR A 51 -23.33 0.90 0.19
N ASN A 52 -22.38 1.13 1.10
CA ASN A 52 -22.67 1.69 2.43
C ASN A 52 -22.00 3.02 2.75
N LEU A 53 -20.92 3.40 2.08
CA LEU A 53 -20.12 4.57 2.45
C LEU A 53 -20.87 5.90 2.25
N TRP A 54 -21.83 5.94 1.31
CA TRP A 54 -22.68 7.10 1.04
C TRP A 54 -23.92 7.18 1.94
N ARG A 55 -24.15 6.19 2.80
CA ARG A 55 -25.32 6.11 3.67
C ARG A 55 -25.01 6.77 5.03
N PRO A 56 -25.69 7.85 5.42
CA PRO A 56 -25.42 8.54 6.68
C PRO A 56 -25.74 7.70 7.93
N GLU A 57 -26.61 6.69 7.81
CA GLU A 57 -26.93 5.77 8.90
C GLU A 57 -25.89 4.63 9.08
N ALA A 58 -24.92 4.51 8.17
CA ALA A 58 -23.89 3.48 8.25
C ALA A 58 -22.71 3.92 9.12
N HIS A 59 -22.08 2.94 9.77
CA HIS A 59 -20.86 3.11 10.54
C HIS A 59 -19.75 2.24 9.96
N ILE A 60 -18.61 2.84 9.64
CA ILE A 60 -17.42 2.15 9.14
C ILE A 60 -16.38 2.17 10.25
N ALA A 61 -16.01 0.99 10.75
CA ALA A 61 -14.99 0.84 11.80
C ALA A 61 -13.71 0.23 11.21
N LEU A 62 -12.65 1.01 11.17
CA LEU A 62 -11.31 0.58 10.76
C LEU A 62 -10.50 0.21 11.99
N VAL A 63 -10.20 -1.09 12.14
CA VAL A 63 -9.65 -1.69 13.37
C VAL A 63 -8.14 -1.95 13.31
N GLY A 64 -7.44 -1.32 12.38
CA GLY A 64 -6.00 -1.51 12.21
C GLY A 64 -5.36 -0.41 11.39
N TYR A 65 -4.04 -0.47 11.27
CA TYR A 65 -3.26 0.49 10.53
C TYR A 65 -3.70 0.59 9.07
N GLN A 66 -3.77 1.82 8.55
CA GLN A 66 -4.10 2.12 7.17
C GLN A 66 -2.89 2.78 6.51
N ALA A 67 -2.24 2.07 5.59
CA ALA A 67 -1.04 2.58 4.93
C ALA A 67 -1.38 3.71 3.94
N GLU A 68 -0.43 4.62 3.73
CA GLU A 68 -0.55 5.66 2.71
C GLU A 68 -0.88 5.09 1.31
N GLY A 69 -1.70 5.81 0.55
CA GLY A 69 -2.18 5.38 -0.76
C GLY A 69 -3.29 4.32 -0.73
N THR A 70 -3.72 3.85 0.45
CA THR A 70 -4.85 2.92 0.56
C THR A 70 -6.20 3.64 0.60
N THR A 71 -7.26 2.96 0.13
CA THR A 71 -8.64 3.46 0.27
C THR A 71 -9.00 3.68 1.74
N GLY A 72 -8.55 2.78 2.62
CA GLY A 72 -8.81 2.93 4.05
C GLY A 72 -8.11 4.14 4.66
N ARG A 73 -6.88 4.49 4.23
CA ARG A 73 -6.20 5.71 4.66
C ARG A 73 -6.97 6.96 4.25
N LEU A 74 -7.43 7.05 3.00
CA LEU A 74 -8.25 8.18 2.54
C LEU A 74 -9.51 8.37 3.40
N ILE A 75 -10.14 7.27 3.82
CA ILE A 75 -11.30 7.32 4.71
C ILE A 75 -10.92 7.82 6.11
N VAL A 76 -9.82 7.33 6.68
CA VAL A 76 -9.31 7.78 8.00
C VAL A 76 -8.97 9.27 7.98
N ASP A 77 -8.37 9.75 6.89
CA ASP A 77 -7.95 11.14 6.73
C ASP A 77 -9.14 12.09 6.45
N GLY A 78 -10.36 11.55 6.34
CA GLY A 78 -11.59 12.34 6.23
C GLY A 78 -11.92 12.79 4.81
N ALA A 79 -11.52 12.04 3.78
CA ALA A 79 -11.87 12.36 2.40
C ALA A 79 -13.39 12.38 2.19
N ASP A 80 -13.93 13.44 1.59
CA ASP A 80 -15.37 13.56 1.28
C ASP A 80 -15.83 12.55 0.21
N ARG A 81 -14.91 12.05 -0.61
CA ARG A 81 -15.14 11.06 -1.67
C ARG A 81 -13.94 10.15 -1.82
N VAL A 82 -14.19 8.89 -2.17
CA VAL A 82 -13.14 7.91 -2.50
C VAL A 82 -13.48 7.16 -3.78
N LYS A 83 -12.44 6.77 -4.54
CA LYS A 83 -12.63 6.04 -5.81
C LYS A 83 -12.74 4.54 -5.57
N ILE A 84 -13.88 3.94 -5.90
CA ILE A 84 -14.16 2.51 -5.77
C ILE A 84 -14.71 2.01 -7.11
N PHE A 85 -14.10 0.96 -7.68
CA PHE A 85 -14.43 0.40 -9.00
C PHE A 85 -14.46 1.41 -10.15
N GLY A 86 -13.62 2.44 -10.09
CA GLY A 86 -13.57 3.49 -11.11
C GLY A 86 -14.49 4.67 -10.84
N GLU A 87 -15.42 4.55 -9.89
CA GLU A 87 -16.42 5.57 -9.57
C GLU A 87 -16.10 6.28 -8.25
N TYR A 88 -16.48 7.55 -8.14
CA TYR A 88 -16.37 8.29 -6.88
C TYR A 88 -17.59 8.06 -6.00
N VAL A 89 -17.37 7.49 -4.82
CA VAL A 89 -18.40 7.26 -3.80
C VAL A 89 -18.26 8.34 -2.73
N ALA A 90 -19.37 9.00 -2.38
CA ALA A 90 -19.39 9.99 -1.31
C ALA A 90 -19.22 9.32 0.06
N VAL A 91 -18.43 9.94 0.94
CA VAL A 91 -18.23 9.50 2.33
C VAL A 91 -19.21 10.28 3.21
N LYS A 92 -20.37 9.67 3.45
CA LYS A 92 -21.39 10.22 4.37
C LYS A 92 -21.59 9.36 5.61
N ALA A 93 -21.14 8.11 5.57
CA ALA A 93 -21.15 7.21 6.71
C ALA A 93 -20.24 7.73 7.82
N HIS A 94 -20.59 7.40 9.07
CA HIS A 94 -19.75 7.71 10.21
C HIS A 94 -18.52 6.80 10.23
N CYS A 95 -17.33 7.37 10.05
CA CYS A 95 -16.08 6.64 10.01
C CYS A 95 -15.36 6.69 11.37
N HIS A 96 -14.93 5.53 11.86
CA HIS A 96 -14.33 5.34 13.17
C HIS A 96 -13.00 4.60 13.02
N THR A 97 -11.99 5.03 13.77
CA THR A 97 -10.70 4.35 13.87
C THR A 97 -10.53 3.77 15.26
N ILE A 98 -10.29 2.47 15.36
CA ILE A 98 -10.11 1.77 16.64
C ILE A 98 -8.67 1.29 16.75
N SER A 99 -7.85 2.03 17.48
CA SER A 99 -6.39 1.85 17.56
C SER A 99 -5.93 0.70 18.48
N GLY A 100 -6.83 -0.15 18.98
CA GLY A 100 -6.54 -1.19 19.98
C GLY A 100 -6.48 -2.63 19.45
N PHE A 101 -6.85 -2.86 18.19
CA PHE A 101 -6.90 -4.21 17.59
C PHE A 101 -5.74 -4.49 16.62
N SER A 102 -4.78 -3.56 16.50
CA SER A 102 -3.55 -3.79 15.74
C SER A 102 -2.74 -4.90 16.38
N ALA A 103 -2.26 -5.84 15.56
CA ALA A 103 -1.30 -6.86 15.99
C ALA A 103 0.13 -6.31 16.15
N HIS A 104 0.37 -5.06 15.70
CA HIS A 104 1.66 -4.40 15.84
C HIS A 104 1.78 -3.69 17.18
N ALA A 105 2.92 -3.87 17.85
CA ALA A 105 3.25 -3.10 19.04
C ALA A 105 3.34 -1.61 18.68
N ASP A 106 2.78 -0.77 19.56
CA ASP A 106 2.99 0.67 19.48
C ASP A 106 4.46 1.02 19.81
N GLN A 107 4.82 2.28 19.62
CA GLN A 107 6.19 2.73 19.91
C GLN A 107 6.60 2.43 21.35
N LYS A 108 5.68 2.60 22.32
CA LYS A 108 5.96 2.30 23.73
C LYS A 108 6.21 0.80 23.93
N GLY A 109 5.41 -0.06 23.31
CA GLY A 109 5.54 -1.51 23.32
C GLY A 109 6.86 -1.97 22.72
N LEU A 110 7.25 -1.44 21.55
CA LEU A 110 8.54 -1.73 20.92
C LEU A 110 9.72 -1.30 21.81
N LEU A 111 9.66 -0.10 22.39
CA LEU A 111 10.70 0.39 23.30
C LEU A 111 10.75 -0.37 24.62
N ASN A 112 9.62 -0.90 25.10
CA ASN A 112 9.59 -1.78 26.27
C ASN A 112 10.21 -3.14 25.92
N TRP A 113 9.90 -3.67 24.73
CA TRP A 113 10.47 -4.91 24.23
C TRP A 113 12.00 -4.83 24.13
N THR A 114 12.55 -3.71 23.64
CA THR A 114 14.02 -3.51 23.61
C THR A 114 14.65 -3.46 25.00
N GLY A 115 13.90 -3.05 26.04
CA GLY A 115 14.36 -3.08 27.42
C GLY A 115 14.59 -4.47 28.01
N HIS A 116 14.14 -5.55 27.34
CA HIS A 116 14.34 -6.93 27.80
C HIS A 116 15.67 -7.55 27.32
N PHE A 117 16.47 -6.82 26.54
CA PHE A 117 17.80 -7.26 26.13
C PHE A 117 18.83 -6.99 27.23
N ASN A 118 19.68 -7.97 27.56
CA ASN A 118 20.73 -7.81 28.57
C ASN A 118 21.79 -6.75 28.17
N ARG A 119 22.04 -6.62 26.86
CA ARG A 119 22.90 -5.61 26.26
C ARG A 119 22.31 -5.22 24.90
N PRO A 120 22.41 -3.94 24.49
CA PRO A 120 22.06 -3.55 23.13
C PRO A 120 22.80 -4.44 22.11
N PRO A 121 22.14 -4.89 21.03
CA PRO A 121 22.82 -5.50 19.90
C PRO A 121 23.90 -4.57 19.36
N ALA A 122 24.98 -5.15 18.81
CA ALA A 122 26.05 -4.37 18.17
C ALA A 122 25.51 -3.48 17.04
N ASN A 123 24.51 -3.96 16.30
CA ASN A 123 23.84 -3.24 15.24
C ASN A 123 22.34 -3.54 15.24
N THR A 124 21.51 -2.54 15.00
CA THR A 124 20.05 -2.66 14.91
C THR A 124 19.53 -1.96 13.67
N VAL A 125 18.82 -2.70 12.81
CA VAL A 125 18.27 -2.16 11.57
C VAL A 125 16.77 -1.96 11.75
N VAL A 126 16.29 -0.72 11.60
CA VAL A 126 14.86 -0.36 11.72
C VAL A 126 14.24 -0.40 10.34
N VAL A 127 13.29 -1.30 10.12
CA VAL A 127 12.61 -1.53 8.83
C VAL A 127 11.09 -1.60 9.00
N HIS A 128 10.37 -1.70 7.89
CA HIS A 128 8.92 -1.94 7.84
C HIS A 128 8.09 -0.89 8.61
N GLY A 129 8.35 0.39 8.34
CA GLY A 129 7.56 1.52 8.81
C GLY A 129 7.63 2.69 7.83
N GLU A 130 6.72 3.66 7.96
CA GLU A 130 6.83 4.91 7.22
C GLU A 130 8.17 5.60 7.55
N PRO A 131 8.84 6.28 6.59
CA PRO A 131 10.19 6.81 6.78
C PRO A 131 10.34 7.66 8.05
N GLU A 132 9.40 8.58 8.29
CA GLU A 132 9.41 9.44 9.47
C GLU A 132 9.23 8.66 10.78
N ALA A 133 8.36 7.65 10.79
CA ALA A 133 8.12 6.80 11.95
C ALA A 133 9.35 5.94 12.28
N ALA A 134 10.00 5.38 11.25
CA ALA A 134 11.22 4.61 11.37
C ALA A 134 12.39 5.46 11.91
N GLU A 135 12.60 6.66 11.35
CA GLU A 135 13.60 7.63 11.82
C GLU A 135 13.36 8.07 13.26
N THR A 136 12.09 8.33 13.60
CA THR A 136 11.72 8.71 14.97
C THR A 136 11.96 7.58 15.96
N PHE A 137 11.65 6.34 15.59
CA PHE A 137 11.93 5.18 16.43
C PHE A 137 13.44 4.94 16.58
N SER A 138 14.20 5.04 15.48
CA SER A 138 15.67 4.96 15.47
C SER A 138 16.30 5.95 16.45
N ARG A 139 15.92 7.23 16.39
CA ARG A 139 16.38 8.26 17.35
C ARG A 139 16.11 7.90 18.81
N LYS A 140 14.96 7.28 19.11
CA LYS A 140 14.64 6.84 20.48
C LYS A 140 15.43 5.62 20.95
N LEU A 141 15.89 4.78 20.02
CA LEU A 141 16.78 3.67 20.33
C LEU A 141 18.22 4.18 20.58
N ILE A 142 18.69 5.15 19.79
CA ILE A 142 19.99 5.82 20.01
C ILE A 142 20.04 6.45 21.41
N GLN A 143 18.97 7.11 21.83
CA GLN A 143 18.86 7.66 23.19
C GLN A 143 18.93 6.61 24.31
N ARG A 144 18.68 5.33 24.00
CA ARG A 144 18.85 4.18 24.92
C ARG A 144 20.20 3.47 24.76
N GLY A 145 21.14 4.04 24.00
CA GLY A 145 22.47 3.47 23.78
C GLY A 145 22.50 2.35 22.75
N TRP A 146 21.50 2.24 21.88
CA TRP A 146 21.50 1.29 20.77
C TRP A 146 22.18 1.92 19.55
N HIS A 147 22.96 1.13 18.81
CA HIS A 147 23.45 1.51 17.49
C HIS A 147 22.40 1.14 16.44
N THR A 148 21.87 2.13 15.73
CA THR A 148 20.73 1.91 14.82
C THR A 148 20.94 2.51 13.43
N SER A 149 20.34 1.88 12.42
CA SER A 149 20.27 2.39 11.04
C SER A 149 18.87 2.23 10.46
N VAL A 150 18.48 3.12 9.55
CA VAL A 150 17.22 3.07 8.79
C VAL A 150 17.59 2.98 7.30
N PRO A 151 17.66 1.77 6.72
CA PRO A 151 18.08 1.61 5.34
C PRO A 151 16.99 2.05 4.37
N LYS A 152 17.43 2.50 3.20
CA LYS A 152 16.59 2.75 2.03
C LYS A 152 16.52 1.50 1.16
N ILE A 153 15.52 1.47 0.28
CA ILE A 153 15.38 0.38 -0.70
C ILE A 153 16.66 0.30 -1.54
N GLY A 154 17.27 -0.89 -1.60
CA GLY A 154 18.50 -1.16 -2.35
C GLY A 154 19.79 -0.96 -1.56
N ASP A 155 19.73 -0.53 -0.30
CA ASP A 155 20.92 -0.50 0.56
C ASP A 155 21.37 -1.93 0.89
N VAL A 156 22.68 -2.15 0.89
CA VAL A 156 23.31 -3.41 1.29
C VAL A 156 23.94 -3.20 2.66
N ILE A 157 23.57 -4.05 3.62
CA ILE A 157 24.14 -4.04 4.97
C ILE A 157 24.92 -5.33 5.13
N ASP A 158 26.23 -5.21 5.26
CA ASP A 158 27.06 -6.32 5.72
C ASP A 158 26.77 -6.58 7.20
N VAL A 159 26.74 -7.84 7.62
CA VAL A 159 26.50 -8.20 9.03
C VAL A 159 27.79 -8.76 9.61
N THR A 160 28.71 -7.87 9.95
CA THR A 160 29.98 -8.18 10.61
C THR A 160 29.93 -7.86 12.12
N PRO A 161 30.77 -8.50 12.95
CA PRO A 161 30.86 -8.22 14.38
C PRO A 161 31.27 -6.77 14.70
N GLU A 162 32.11 -6.18 13.87
CA GLU A 162 32.38 -4.75 13.80
C GLU A 162 31.86 -4.21 12.47
N LEU A 163 30.90 -3.28 12.45
CA LEU A 163 30.60 -2.50 11.24
C LEU A 163 31.18 -1.11 11.37
N ASP A 164 32.23 -0.86 10.61
CA ASP A 164 32.42 0.44 9.98
C ASP A 164 31.44 0.50 8.79
N ILE A 165 30.51 1.46 8.81
CA ILE A 165 29.63 1.69 7.66
C ILE A 165 30.49 2.34 6.57
N ALA A 166 31.14 1.50 5.75
CA ALA A 166 31.68 1.95 4.48
C ALA A 166 30.50 2.08 3.50
N PHE A 167 29.91 3.28 3.42
CA PHE A 167 29.11 3.64 2.25
C PHE A 167 30.03 3.50 1.03
N SER A 168 29.84 2.47 0.21
CA SER A 168 30.47 2.41 -1.11
C SER A 168 29.88 3.55 -1.94
N THR A 169 30.59 4.66 -1.97
CA THR A 169 30.26 5.84 -2.78
C THR A 169 30.11 5.49 -4.24
N GLU A 170 30.83 4.48 -4.73
CA GLU A 170 30.78 4.00 -6.11
C GLU A 170 29.40 3.41 -6.46
N LYS A 171 28.85 2.53 -5.62
CA LYS A 171 27.51 1.96 -5.87
C LYS A 171 26.38 2.98 -5.68
N ALA A 172 26.56 3.92 -4.75
CA ALA A 172 25.58 5.00 -4.56
C ALA A 172 25.56 5.96 -5.74
N VAL A 173 26.72 6.25 -6.34
CA VAL A 173 26.85 7.08 -7.55
C VAL A 173 26.28 6.35 -8.76
N GLU A 174 26.62 5.08 -9.01
CA GLU A 174 26.05 4.30 -10.12
C GLU A 174 24.52 4.22 -10.03
N LYS A 175 23.98 4.02 -8.82
CA LYS A 175 22.53 4.00 -8.59
C LYS A 175 21.89 5.37 -8.82
N LEU A 176 22.52 6.45 -8.37
CA LEU A 176 22.02 7.80 -8.55
C LEU A 176 22.05 8.22 -10.03
N GLU A 177 23.11 7.86 -10.75
CA GLU A 177 23.25 8.08 -12.20
C GLU A 177 22.17 7.31 -12.97
N PHE A 178 21.94 6.04 -12.62
CA PHE A 178 20.89 5.23 -13.23
C PHE A 178 19.47 5.72 -12.90
N GLU A 179 19.19 6.11 -11.66
CA GLU A 179 17.91 6.72 -11.27
C GLU A 179 17.68 8.05 -11.99
N THR A 180 18.74 8.84 -12.18
CA THR A 180 18.69 10.10 -12.93
C THR A 180 18.41 9.82 -14.41
N GLU A 181 19.06 8.84 -15.03
CA GLU A 181 18.83 8.45 -16.44
C GLU A 181 17.39 7.95 -16.66
N ILE A 182 16.87 7.16 -15.73
CA ILE A 182 15.47 6.71 -15.73
C ILE A 182 14.52 7.91 -15.59
N GLN A 183 14.79 8.83 -14.67
CA GLN A 183 13.94 10.00 -14.46
C GLN A 183 13.91 10.92 -15.68
N HIS A 184 15.04 11.14 -16.35
CA HIS A 184 15.08 11.90 -17.60
C HIS A 184 14.26 11.22 -18.70
N SER A 185 14.40 9.89 -18.83
CA SER A 185 13.61 9.12 -19.80
C SER A 185 12.11 9.16 -19.52
N TRP A 186 11.69 9.18 -18.25
CA TRP A 186 10.28 9.34 -17.87
C TRP A 186 9.75 10.73 -18.18
N ASN A 187 10.51 11.78 -17.88
CA ASN A 187 10.11 13.15 -18.20
C ASN A 187 9.93 13.35 -19.71
N ASP A 188 10.84 12.78 -20.52
CA ASP A 188 10.74 12.83 -21.98
C ASP A 188 9.49 12.08 -22.49
N LEU A 189 9.12 10.96 -21.85
CA LEU A 189 7.91 10.21 -22.17
C LEU A 189 6.64 10.96 -21.81
N ASP A 190 6.59 11.59 -20.63
CA ASP A 190 5.45 12.39 -20.19
C ASP A 190 5.26 13.61 -21.13
N GLU A 191 6.35 14.27 -21.56
CA GLU A 191 6.25 15.36 -22.55
C GLU A 191 5.70 14.86 -23.90
N ILE A 192 6.10 13.67 -24.34
CA ILE A 192 5.58 13.05 -25.56
C ILE A 192 4.09 12.73 -25.42
N VAL A 193 3.66 12.18 -24.27
CA VAL A 193 2.26 11.87 -24.00
C VAL A 193 1.42 13.15 -23.97
N ASP A 194 1.87 14.17 -23.26
CA ASP A 194 1.20 15.47 -23.19
C ASP A 194 1.06 16.13 -24.58
N ARG A 195 2.10 16.02 -25.43
CA ARG A 195 2.04 16.49 -26.83
C ARG A 195 1.07 15.68 -27.68
N LEU A 196 0.98 14.37 -27.47
CA LEU A 196 0.05 13.51 -28.20
C LEU A 196 -1.41 13.79 -27.81
N ASP A 197 -1.67 13.99 -26.52
CA ASP A 197 -2.99 14.38 -26.01
C ASP A 197 -3.39 15.77 -26.53
N ALA A 198 -2.46 16.73 -26.58
CA ALA A 198 -2.69 18.05 -27.18
C ALA A 198 -2.91 18.00 -28.71
N MET A 199 -2.44 16.95 -29.38
CA MET A 199 -2.65 16.72 -30.82
C MET A 199 -3.94 15.95 -31.12
N GLU A 200 -4.62 15.37 -30.12
CA GLU A 200 -5.81 14.56 -30.32
C GLU A 200 -6.97 15.37 -30.95
N ASP A 201 -7.02 16.68 -30.67
CA ASP A 201 -8.01 17.61 -31.21
C ASP A 201 -7.71 18.11 -32.65
N ILE A 202 -6.51 17.81 -33.20
CA ILE A 202 -6.02 18.36 -34.49
C ILE A 202 -5.80 17.26 -35.55
N MET A 203 -5.77 15.98 -35.16
CA MET A 203 -5.41 14.87 -36.06
C MET A 203 -6.54 14.42 -37.00
N ASP A 204 -6.23 14.30 -38.31
CA ASP A 204 -7.14 13.67 -39.28
C ASP A 204 -7.23 12.14 -39.10
N LEU A 205 -8.29 11.55 -39.68
CA LEU A 205 -8.57 10.11 -39.61
C LEU A 205 -7.42 9.22 -40.14
N ARG A 206 -6.66 9.68 -41.16
CA ARG A 206 -5.56 8.90 -41.75
C ARG A 206 -4.32 8.87 -40.87
N THR A 207 -4.07 9.97 -40.17
CA THR A 207 -2.95 10.13 -39.23
C THR A 207 -3.19 9.24 -38.01
N ARG A 208 -4.45 9.17 -37.53
CA ARG A 208 -4.88 8.32 -36.42
C ARG A 208 -4.71 6.82 -36.72
N GLU A 209 -5.07 6.36 -37.92
CA GLU A 209 -4.88 4.96 -38.35
C GLU A 209 -3.39 4.56 -38.44
N THR A 210 -2.51 5.50 -38.75
CA THR A 210 -1.07 5.25 -38.90
C THR A 210 -0.33 5.25 -37.56
N LEU A 211 -0.74 6.11 -36.61
CA LEU A 211 -0.09 6.28 -35.30
C LEU A 211 -0.58 5.30 -34.24
N ALA A 212 -1.87 4.93 -34.25
CA ALA A 212 -2.46 4.04 -33.25
C ALA A 212 -1.72 2.69 -33.08
N PRO A 213 -1.21 2.01 -34.14
CA PRO A 213 -0.42 0.80 -33.99
C PRO A 213 0.92 1.04 -33.30
N ARG A 214 1.57 2.18 -33.60
CA ARG A 214 2.88 2.54 -33.02
C ARG A 214 2.76 2.90 -31.55
N LEU A 215 1.70 3.63 -31.17
CA LEU A 215 1.40 3.95 -29.77
C LEU A 215 1.09 2.71 -28.94
N ARG A 216 0.34 1.75 -29.49
CA ARG A 216 0.11 0.45 -28.84
C ARG A 216 1.41 -0.31 -28.59
N GLU A 217 2.33 -0.29 -29.56
CA GLU A 217 3.63 -0.93 -29.42
C GLU A 217 4.51 -0.26 -28.37
N ILE A 218 4.50 1.07 -28.30
CA ILE A 218 5.21 1.83 -27.25
C ILE A 218 4.65 1.46 -25.86
N ASN A 219 3.32 1.47 -25.70
CA ASN A 219 2.68 1.08 -24.43
C ASN A 219 3.02 -0.35 -24.01
N ARG A 220 3.06 -1.28 -24.97
CA ARG A 220 3.47 -2.68 -24.71
C ARG A 220 4.90 -2.77 -24.17
N ARG A 221 5.84 -2.02 -24.76
CA ARG A 221 7.24 -2.00 -24.31
C ARG A 221 7.39 -1.30 -22.96
N LEU A 222 6.60 -0.26 -22.67
CA LEU A 222 6.56 0.37 -21.35
C LEU A 222 6.03 -0.58 -20.28
N ASP A 223 5.00 -1.38 -20.59
CA ASP A 223 4.49 -2.40 -19.67
C ASP A 223 5.50 -3.52 -19.42
N GLU A 224 6.28 -3.92 -20.43
CA GLU A 224 7.40 -4.86 -20.26
C GLU A 224 8.44 -4.30 -19.29
N VAL A 225 8.88 -3.05 -19.50
CA VAL A 225 9.84 -2.38 -18.60
C VAL A 225 9.28 -2.27 -17.17
N LYS A 226 8.00 -1.90 -17.01
CA LYS A 226 7.32 -1.88 -15.70
C LYS A 226 7.31 -3.28 -15.05
N SER A 227 7.11 -4.34 -15.83
CA SER A 227 7.15 -5.71 -15.33
C SER A 227 8.55 -6.10 -14.82
N TYR A 228 9.59 -5.72 -15.56
CA TYR A 228 10.98 -5.95 -15.14
C TYR A 228 11.31 -5.20 -13.84
N LEU A 229 10.87 -3.95 -13.71
CA LEU A 229 11.11 -3.12 -12.52
C LEU A 229 10.32 -3.57 -11.28
N THR A 230 9.15 -4.22 -11.47
CA THR A 230 8.30 -4.69 -10.37
C THR A 230 8.52 -6.15 -9.97
N GLY A 231 9.52 -6.82 -10.56
CA GLY A 231 9.95 -8.15 -10.17
C GLY A 231 8.95 -9.28 -10.44
N ARG A 232 8.01 -9.10 -11.37
CA ARG A 232 7.12 -10.18 -11.83
C ARG A 232 7.71 -10.83 -13.07
N GLU A 233 8.16 -12.07 -12.94
CA GLU A 233 8.46 -12.94 -14.07
C GLU A 233 7.21 -13.05 -14.97
N VAL A 234 7.33 -12.55 -16.20
CA VAL A 234 6.38 -12.88 -17.27
C VAL A 234 6.68 -14.31 -17.69
N GLN A 235 5.95 -15.27 -17.13
CA GLN A 235 5.85 -16.59 -17.76
C GLN A 235 5.17 -16.41 -19.12
N SER A 236 5.97 -16.42 -20.18
CA SER A 236 5.49 -16.44 -21.55
C SER A 236 4.71 -17.73 -21.79
N GLN A 237 3.45 -17.58 -22.19
CA GLN A 237 2.72 -18.62 -22.90
C GLN A 237 3.48 -18.95 -24.18
N THR A 238 3.97 -20.19 -24.29
CA THR A 238 4.27 -20.81 -25.57
C THR A 238 3.28 -21.94 -25.76
N LYS A 239 2.61 -21.91 -26.92
CA LYS A 239 1.82 -23.01 -27.49
C LYS A 239 2.60 -24.32 -27.51
#